data_AF-A0A349NEK4-F1
#
_entry.id   AF-A0A349NEK4-F1
#
_cell.length_a   1.000
_cell.length_b   1.000
_cell.length_c   1.000
_cell.angle_alpha   90.00
_cell.angle_beta   90.00
_cell.angle_gamma   90.00
#
_symmetry.space_group_name_H-M   'P 1'
#
loop_
_entity.id
_entity.type
_entity.pdbx_description
1 polymer ?
#
loop_
_entity_poly.entity_id
_entity_poly.type
_entity_poly.pdbx_seq_one_letter_code
_entity_poly.pdbx_strand_id
1 'polypeptide(L)' 'MVITLLGTGTSSGVPVLGCDCEVCTSQDPHDHRLRCAALVETANTRILIDAGPD' A
#
# COMPACT_ATOMS: atom_id res chain seq x y z
N MET A 1 -19.23 7.19 4.10
CA MET A 1 -18.47 6.00 3.69
C MET A 1 -17.12 6.48 3.23
N VAL A 2 -16.04 5.88 3.74
CA VAL A 2 -14.64 6.24 3.44
C VAL A 2 -13.94 4.97 2.96
N ILE A 3 -13.07 5.10 1.96
CA ILE A 3 -12.22 4.03 1.48
C ILE A 3 -10.77 4.48 1.69
N THR A 4 -10.01 3.70 2.45
CA THR A 4 -8.59 3.93 2.68
C THR A 4 -7.80 2.90 1.89
N LEU A 5 -6.91 3.36 1.01
CA LEU A 5 -5.94 2.50 0.36
C LEU A 5 -4.79 2.26 1.35
N LEU A 6 -4.78 1.10 1.98
CA LEU A 6 -3.75 0.72 2.96
C LEU A 6 -2.43 0.40 2.27
N GLY A 7 -2.49 -0.14 1.05
CA GLY A 7 -1.34 -0.33 0.18
C GLY A 7 -1.74 -0.33 -1.28
N THR A 8 -0.81 0.09 -2.14
CA THR A 8 -1.01 0.27 -3.59
C THR A 8 0.13 -0.34 -4.41
N GLY A 9 1.01 -1.11 -3.76
CA GLY A 9 2.16 -1.76 -4.34
C GLY A 9 1.85 -3.13 -4.92
N THR A 10 2.81 -3.66 -5.68
CA THR A 10 2.79 -5.05 -6.16
C THR A 10 3.07 -6.02 -5.00
N SER A 11 3.15 -7.32 -5.28
CA SER A 11 3.48 -8.35 -4.27
C SER A 11 4.79 -8.10 -3.52
N SER A 12 5.76 -7.40 -4.13
CA SER A 12 7.04 -7.08 -3.51
C SER A 12 7.05 -5.73 -2.79
N GLY A 13 5.99 -4.92 -2.93
CA GLY A 13 6.00 -3.52 -2.50
C GLY A 13 6.97 -2.65 -3.34
N VAL A 14 7.11 -1.39 -2.93
CA VAL A 14 8.12 -0.46 -3.45
C VAL A 14 8.69 0.32 -2.27
N PRO A 15 10.03 0.39 -2.09
CA PRO A 15 11.07 -0.14 -2.96
C PRO A 15 11.17 -1.68 -2.96
N VAL A 16 11.63 -2.24 -4.08
CA VAL A 16 11.97 -3.66 -4.17
C VAL A 16 13.34 -3.88 -3.54
N LEU A 17 13.48 -4.94 -2.74
CA LEU A 17 14.74 -5.29 -2.08
C LEU A 17 15.89 -5.39 -3.10
N GLY A 18 16.91 -4.55 -2.94
CA GLY A 18 18.11 -4.52 -3.78
C GLY A 18 17.99 -3.76 -5.10
N CYS A 19 16.92 -2.98 -5.32
CA CYS A 19 16.74 -2.18 -6.53
C CYS A 19 17.24 -0.73 -6.35
N ASP A 20 18.11 -0.28 -7.24
CA ASP A 20 18.62 1.10 -7.27
C ASP A 20 18.05 1.91 -8.46
N CYS A 21 16.89 1.53 -9.00
CA CYS A 21 16.25 2.31 -10.06
C CYS A 21 15.70 3.64 -9.53
N GLU A 22 15.35 4.55 -10.44
CA GLU A 22 14.82 5.88 -10.13
C GLU A 22 13.65 5.84 -9.12
N VAL A 23 12.71 4.92 -9.29
CA VAL A 23 11.52 4.82 -8.41
C VAL A 23 11.89 4.26 -7.03
N CYS A 24 12.76 3.26 -6.95
CA CYS A 24 13.16 2.66 -5.66
C CYS A 24 14.06 3.58 -4.82
N THR A 25 14.67 4.57 -5.45
CA THR A 25 15.51 5.60 -4.81
C THR A 25 14.83 6.97 -4.72
N SER A 26 13.56 7.04 -5.15
CA SER A 26 12.74 8.26 -5.13
C SER A 26 12.59 8.80 -3.71
N GLN A 27 12.55 10.12 -3.59
CA GLN A 27 12.22 10.81 -2.34
C GLN A 27 10.74 11.23 -2.29
N ASP A 28 9.96 10.96 -3.34
CA ASP A 28 8.52 11.17 -3.30
C ASP A 28 7.89 10.12 -2.37
N PRO A 29 7.20 10.54 -1.29
CA PRO A 29 6.56 9.59 -0.38
C PRO A 29 5.52 8.69 -1.06
N HIS A 30 4.95 9.07 -2.20
CA HIS A 30 3.98 8.24 -2.92
C HIS A 30 4.61 7.05 -3.66
N ASP A 31 5.93 7.02 -3.82
CA ASP A 31 6.65 5.87 -4.38
C ASP A 31 6.93 4.80 -3.33
N HIS A 32 6.74 5.09 -2.04
CA HIS A 32 6.79 4.08 -0.98
C HIS A 32 5.43 3.38 -0.84
N ARG A 33 5.36 2.12 -1.29
CA ARG A 33 4.10 1.39 -1.44
C ARG A 33 4.13 0.06 -0.71
N LEU A 34 3.23 -0.10 0.26
CA LEU A 34 2.90 -1.37 0.88
C LEU A 34 2.14 -2.27 -0.12
N ARG A 35 2.09 -3.59 0.14
CA ARG A 35 1.32 -4.55 -0.67
C ARG A 35 -0.15 -4.16 -0.68
N CYS A 36 -0.82 -4.42 -1.80
CA CYS A 36 -2.22 -4.05 -2.02
C CYS A 36 -3.14 -4.51 -0.89
N ALA A 37 -3.84 -3.56 -0.27
CA ALA A 37 -4.90 -3.78 0.71
C ALA A 37 -5.77 -2.52 0.81
N ALA A 38 -7.02 -2.68 1.23
CA ALA A 38 -7.94 -1.56 1.43
C ALA A 38 -8.84 -1.74 2.65
N LEU A 39 -9.25 -0.63 3.24
CA LEU A 39 -10.23 -0.58 4.32
C LEU A 39 -11.44 0.22 3.87
N VAL A 40 -12.62 -0.40 3.97
CA VAL A 40 -13.89 0.27 3.72
C VAL A 40 -14.58 0.53 5.05
N GLU A 41 -14.89 1.80 5.31
CA GLU A 41 -15.47 2.24 6.58
C GLU A 41 -16.79 2.98 6.37
N THR A 42 -17.79 2.60 7.15
CA THR A 42 -19.03 3.37 7.36
C THR A 42 -19.05 3.87 8.81
N ALA A 43 -20.15 4.50 9.24
CA ALA A 43 -20.29 4.96 10.63
C ALA A 43 -20.30 3.81 11.65
N ASN A 44 -20.62 2.58 11.22
CA ASN A 44 -20.87 1.43 12.10
C ASN A 44 -20.18 0.14 11.66
N THR A 45 -19.52 0.13 10.50
CA THR A 45 -18.93 -1.08 9.91
C THR A 45 -17.54 -0.79 9.38
N ARG A 46 -16.64 -1.75 9.56
CA ARG A 46 -15.28 -1.77 8.99
C ARG A 46 -15.08 -3.08 8.26
N ILE A 47 -14.66 -3.02 7.00
CA ILE A 47 -14.39 -4.19 6.17
C ILE A 47 -12.97 -4.06 5.65
N LEU A 48 -12.11 -5.00 6.05
CA LEU A 48 -10.76 -5.14 5.51
C LEU A 48 -10.82 -5.99 4.23
N ILE A 49 -10.15 -5.51 3.18
CA ILE A 49 -9.94 -6.23 1.93
C ILE A 49 -8.45 -6.58 1.87
N ASP A 50 -8.17 -7.88 1.87
CA ASP A 50 -6.85 -8.52 1.99
C ASP A 50 -6.09 -8.25 3.31
N ALA A 51 -5.30 -9.23 3.73
CA ALA A 51 -4.50 -9.21 4.97
C ALA A 51 -3.08 -9.69 4.68
N GLY A 52 -2.35 -8.88 3.90
CA GLY A 52 -0.96 -9.13 3.56
C GLY A 52 0.00 -8.94 4.76
N PRO A 53 1.31 -9.11 4.55
CA PRO A 53 2.29 -9.06 5.66
C PRO A 53 2.63 -7.65 6.18
N ASP A 54 2.02 -6.60 5.63
CA ASP A 54 2.23 -5.20 6.06
C ASP A 54 1.22 -4.83 7.15
#